data_AF-A0A961LZ76-F1
#
_entry.id   AF-A0A961LZ76-F1
#
_cell.length_a   1.000
_cell.length_b   1.000
_cell.length_c   1.000
_cell.angle_alpha   90.00
_cell.angle_beta   90.00
_cell.angle_gamma   90.00
#
_symmetry.space_group_name_H-M   'P 1'
#
loop_
_entity.id
_entity.type
_entity.pdbx_description
1 polymer ?
#
loop_
_entity_poly.entity_id
_entity_poly.type
_entity_poly.pdbx_seq_one_letter_code
_entity_poly.pdbx_strand_id
1 'polypeptide(L)'
;METLTAQILRTLRHALWLIVLVSVLLPMLDVLVGRGQTRVWTLVPYLLLVYTFHRIALFGRAAAWGRPADAGPEVPRESFIRFLMVSLLFVVVALGAGLAAGLVVAPGGAQAMPMLPATMLGVAVLLAWPGLAIFGTLLPAAAAGQPLAPRRALAAARLTAATLAWQLPLLTGVSFALLLLLAQWAAPLILPFGMSGPATLLVEMLFTALGFLPSLVTAVLLSRAYARGWPRD
;
A
#
# COMPACT_ATOMS: atom_id res chain seq x y z
N MET A 1 16.55 11.79 -15.25
CA MET A 1 15.75 11.03 -14.26
C MET A 1 14.75 11.98 -13.61
N GLU A 2 13.47 11.62 -13.56
CA GLU A 2 12.44 12.39 -12.86
C GLU A 2 12.70 12.38 -11.33
N THR A 3 12.46 13.49 -10.64
CA THR A 3 12.62 13.57 -9.17
C THR A 3 11.55 12.71 -8.48
N LEU A 4 11.80 12.29 -7.22
CA LEU A 4 10.84 11.50 -6.45
C LEU A 4 9.50 12.24 -6.31
N THR A 5 9.56 13.54 -5.96
CA THR A 5 8.39 14.41 -5.81
C THR A 5 7.59 14.54 -7.11
N ALA A 6 8.26 14.75 -8.24
CA ALA A 6 7.59 14.84 -9.54
C ALA A 6 6.86 13.53 -9.89
N GLN A 7 7.47 12.38 -9.62
CA GLN A 7 6.85 11.08 -9.87
C GLN A 7 5.66 10.79 -8.93
N ILE A 8 5.73 11.23 -7.67
CA ILE A 8 4.61 11.19 -6.71
C ILE A 8 3.45 12.06 -7.23
N LEU A 9 3.71 13.32 -7.55
CA LEU A 9 2.69 14.26 -8.05
C LEU A 9 2.06 13.77 -9.36
N ARG A 10 2.89 13.23 -10.26
CA ARG A 10 2.44 12.60 -11.49
C ARG A 10 1.52 11.42 -11.18
N THR A 11 1.92 10.52 -10.27
CA THR A 11 1.12 9.34 -9.92
C THR A 11 -0.21 9.75 -9.29
N LEU A 12 -0.18 10.72 -8.37
CA LEU A 12 -1.35 11.28 -7.71
C LEU A 12 -2.32 11.90 -8.73
N ARG A 13 -1.82 12.76 -9.62
CA ARG A 13 -2.64 13.42 -10.63
C ARG A 13 -3.38 12.42 -11.54
N HIS A 14 -2.71 11.35 -11.94
CA HIS A 14 -3.32 10.36 -12.83
C HIS A 14 -4.23 9.38 -12.10
N ALA A 15 -3.98 9.11 -10.82
CA ALA A 15 -4.82 8.24 -10.01
C ALA A 15 -5.94 8.99 -9.27
N LEU A 16 -5.98 10.33 -9.32
CA LEU A 16 -6.88 11.17 -8.54
C LEU A 16 -8.34 10.72 -8.64
N TRP A 17 -8.84 10.48 -9.85
CA TRP A 17 -10.23 10.04 -10.04
C TRP A 17 -10.51 8.67 -9.46
N LEU A 18 -9.54 7.75 -9.53
CA LEU A 18 -9.67 6.43 -8.93
C LEU A 18 -9.58 6.51 -7.40
N ILE A 19 -8.71 7.36 -6.86
CA ILE A 19 -8.64 7.67 -5.42
C ILE A 19 -9.99 8.20 -4.94
N VAL A 20 -10.56 9.20 -5.64
CA VAL A 20 -11.86 9.76 -5.31
C VAL A 20 -12.95 8.68 -5.37
N LEU A 21 -13.02 7.92 -6.47
CA LEU A 21 -14.00 6.85 -6.63
C LEU A 21 -13.92 5.82 -5.50
N VAL A 22 -12.72 5.30 -5.22
CA VAL A 22 -12.52 4.29 -4.16
C VAL A 22 -12.79 4.89 -2.78
N SER A 23 -12.42 6.16 -2.55
CA SER A 23 -12.69 6.86 -1.29
C SER A 23 -14.17 7.12 -1.03
N VAL A 24 -15.00 7.20 -2.07
CA VAL A 24 -16.46 7.28 -1.97
C VAL A 24 -17.06 5.90 -1.76
N LEU A 25 -16.59 4.92 -2.54
CA LEU A 25 -17.13 3.56 -2.57
C LEU A 25 -16.89 2.82 -1.26
N LEU A 26 -15.71 2.97 -0.64
CA LEU A 26 -15.35 2.23 0.58
C LEU A 26 -16.23 2.60 1.79
N PRO A 27 -16.39 3.88 2.18
CA PRO A 27 -17.31 4.26 3.26
C PRO A 27 -18.77 3.92 2.95
N MET A 28 -19.20 4.09 1.69
CA MET A 28 -20.55 3.71 1.26
C MET A 28 -20.81 2.21 1.45
N LEU A 29 -19.86 1.35 1.07
CA LEU A 29 -19.96 -0.09 1.31
C LEU A 29 -19.94 -0.42 2.80
N ASP A 30 -19.17 0.30 3.62
CA ASP A 30 -19.14 0.12 5.07
C ASP A 30 -20.47 0.45 5.72
N VAL A 31 -21.12 1.52 5.27
CA VAL A 31 -22.48 1.87 5.70
C VAL A 31 -23.50 0.81 5.24
N LEU A 32 -23.41 0.33 4.01
CA LEU A 32 -24.37 -0.60 3.42
C LEU A 32 -24.30 -2.02 4.03
N VAL A 33 -23.08 -2.50 4.31
CA VAL A 33 -22.83 -3.86 4.83
C VAL A 33 -22.89 -3.91 6.37
N GLY A 34 -22.86 -2.75 7.01
CA GLY A 34 -22.88 -2.61 8.47
C GLY A 34 -21.46 -2.45 9.04
N ARG A 35 -21.31 -1.39 9.84
CA ARG A 35 -20.03 -1.00 10.46
C ARG A 35 -19.43 -2.17 11.25
N GLY A 36 -18.22 -2.59 10.88
CA GLY A 36 -17.44 -3.60 11.60
C GLY A 36 -17.36 -4.98 10.94
N GLN A 37 -18.12 -5.26 9.88
CA GLN A 37 -18.01 -6.52 9.11
C GLN A 37 -17.11 -6.43 7.84
N THR A 38 -16.45 -5.29 7.64
CA THR A 38 -15.93 -4.77 6.36
C THR A 38 -14.43 -4.96 6.10
N ARG A 39 -13.84 -6.10 6.48
CA ARG A 39 -12.39 -6.29 6.30
C ARG A 39 -11.98 -6.94 4.98
N VAL A 40 -12.82 -7.79 4.38
CA VAL A 40 -12.46 -8.54 3.17
C VAL A 40 -12.89 -7.80 1.89
N TRP A 41 -14.09 -7.24 1.87
CA TRP A 41 -14.65 -6.57 0.69
C TRP A 41 -13.92 -5.28 0.32
N THR A 42 -13.27 -4.64 1.29
CA THR A 42 -12.47 -3.43 1.12
C THR A 42 -11.08 -3.72 0.53
N LEU A 43 -10.62 -4.97 0.60
CA LEU A 43 -9.30 -5.39 0.12
C LEU A 43 -9.20 -5.33 -1.41
N VAL A 44 -10.24 -5.74 -2.13
CA VAL A 44 -10.24 -5.77 -3.60
C VAL A 44 -10.07 -4.37 -4.23
N PRO A 45 -10.92 -3.38 -3.91
CA PRO A 45 -10.74 -2.02 -4.45
C PRO A 45 -9.43 -1.37 -3.97
N TYR A 46 -8.97 -1.69 -2.76
CA TYR A 46 -7.67 -1.25 -2.26
C TYR A 46 -6.52 -1.82 -3.13
N LEU A 47 -6.49 -3.13 -3.36
CA LEU A 47 -5.44 -3.78 -4.15
C LEU A 47 -5.45 -3.32 -5.61
N LEU A 48 -6.63 -3.07 -6.17
CA LEU A 48 -6.78 -2.48 -7.51
C LEU A 48 -6.14 -1.09 -7.58
N LEU A 49 -6.38 -0.25 -6.58
CA LEU A 49 -5.78 1.08 -6.48
C LEU A 49 -4.25 1.00 -6.36
N VAL A 50 -3.73 0.13 -5.49
CA VAL A 50 -2.27 -0.06 -5.32
C VAL A 50 -1.63 -0.61 -6.59
N TYR A 51 -2.27 -1.55 -7.29
CA TYR A 51 -1.82 -2.03 -8.60
C TYR A 51 -1.75 -0.87 -9.62
N THR A 52 -2.76 0.00 -9.62
CA THR A 52 -2.82 1.17 -10.50
C THR A 52 -1.70 2.17 -10.18
N PHE A 53 -1.39 2.41 -8.90
CA PHE A 53 -0.25 3.25 -8.51
C PHE A 53 1.08 2.71 -9.05
N HIS A 54 1.33 1.40 -8.93
CA HIS A 54 2.54 0.78 -9.47
C HIS A 54 2.61 0.94 -10.99
N ARG A 55 1.51 0.71 -11.70
CA ARG A 55 1.48 0.87 -13.16
C ARG A 55 1.74 2.31 -13.61
N ILE A 56 1.11 3.29 -12.98
CA ILE A 56 1.32 4.70 -13.30
C ILE A 56 2.75 5.14 -12.93
N ALA A 57 3.29 4.66 -11.81
CA ALA A 57 4.66 4.95 -11.41
C ALA A 57 5.68 4.39 -12.43
N LEU A 58 5.45 3.18 -12.93
CA LEU A 58 6.33 2.46 -13.86
C LEU A 58 6.20 2.89 -15.33
N PHE A 59 5.03 3.32 -15.76
CA PHE A 59 4.70 3.49 -17.19
C PHE A 59 3.96 4.80 -17.53
N GLY A 60 3.56 5.59 -16.53
CA GLY A 60 2.80 6.82 -16.75
C GLY A 60 1.30 6.62 -17.06
N ARG A 61 0.66 7.66 -17.59
CA ARG A 61 -0.81 7.78 -17.72
C ARG A 61 -1.46 6.72 -18.62
N ALA A 62 -0.86 6.48 -19.79
CA ALA A 62 -1.43 5.61 -20.84
C ALA A 62 -1.65 4.17 -20.37
N ALA A 63 -0.91 3.79 -19.33
CA ALA A 63 -0.85 2.44 -18.83
C ALA A 63 -1.51 2.28 -17.46
N ALA A 64 -2.48 3.08 -17.05
CA ALA A 64 -3.34 2.67 -15.93
C ALA A 64 -4.28 1.52 -16.35
N TRP A 65 -4.81 1.59 -17.59
CA TRP A 65 -5.81 0.66 -18.11
C TRP A 65 -5.63 0.27 -19.59
N GLY A 66 -4.59 0.78 -20.27
CA GLY A 66 -4.32 0.52 -21.69
C GLY A 66 -2.84 0.22 -21.98
N ARG A 67 -2.53 0.08 -23.28
CA ARG A 67 -1.14 -0.05 -23.78
C ARG A 67 -0.39 1.27 -23.51
N PRO A 68 0.80 1.23 -22.87
CA PRO A 68 1.67 2.40 -22.82
C PRO A 68 2.03 2.85 -24.25
N ALA A 69 2.06 4.15 -24.51
CA ALA A 69 2.35 4.70 -25.84
C ALA A 69 3.76 4.32 -26.35
N ASP A 70 4.71 4.05 -25.44
CA ASP A 70 6.09 3.67 -25.74
C ASP A 70 6.45 2.24 -25.32
N ALA A 71 5.47 1.38 -25.04
CA ALA A 71 5.78 0.02 -24.58
C ALA A 71 6.00 -0.96 -25.72
N GLY A 72 7.09 -1.73 -25.58
CA GLY A 72 7.24 -3.04 -26.21
C GLY A 72 6.13 -4.03 -25.80
N PRO A 73 6.42 -5.33 -25.67
CA PRO A 73 5.41 -6.38 -25.70
C PRO A 73 4.27 -6.15 -24.70
N GLU A 74 3.06 -6.47 -25.18
CA GLU A 74 1.79 -6.29 -24.50
C GLU A 74 1.82 -6.79 -23.05
N VAL A 75 1.49 -5.93 -22.08
CA VAL A 75 1.44 -6.33 -20.66
C VAL A 75 0.39 -7.45 -20.52
N PRO A 76 0.77 -8.67 -20.08
CA PRO A 76 -0.15 -9.78 -20.01
C PRO A 76 -1.35 -9.47 -19.10
N ARG A 77 -2.55 -9.90 -19.49
CA ARG A 77 -3.77 -9.80 -18.66
C ARG A 77 -3.60 -10.46 -17.28
N GLU A 78 -2.74 -11.46 -17.21
CA GLU A 78 -2.37 -12.17 -15.97
C GLU A 78 -1.58 -11.31 -14.96
N SER A 79 -1.07 -10.13 -15.36
CA SER A 79 -0.29 -9.25 -14.49
C SER A 79 -1.01 -8.88 -13.19
N PHE A 80 -2.33 -8.63 -13.26
CA PHE A 80 -3.13 -8.34 -12.07
C PHE A 80 -3.25 -9.56 -11.14
N ILE A 81 -3.47 -10.76 -11.70
CA ILE A 81 -3.56 -12.01 -10.92
C ILE A 81 -2.23 -12.28 -10.22
N ARG A 82 -1.10 -12.12 -10.93
CA ARG A 82 0.24 -12.26 -10.34
C ARG A 82 0.46 -11.22 -9.24
N PHE A 83 0.05 -9.98 -9.46
CA PHE A 83 0.13 -8.91 -8.46
C PHE A 83 -0.69 -9.24 -7.21
N LEU A 84 -1.91 -9.74 -7.40
CA LEU A 84 -2.79 -10.19 -6.32
C LEU A 84 -2.14 -11.32 -5.53
N MET A 85 -1.60 -12.35 -6.20
CA MET A 85 -0.91 -13.46 -5.55
C MET A 85 0.30 -12.99 -4.72
N VAL A 86 1.14 -12.12 -5.27
CA VAL A 86 2.31 -11.56 -4.55
C VAL A 86 1.86 -10.72 -3.36
N SER A 87 0.80 -9.92 -3.51
CA SER A 87 0.24 -9.10 -2.42
C SER A 87 -0.33 -9.95 -1.30
N LEU A 88 -1.10 -10.99 -1.63
CA LEU A 88 -1.65 -11.92 -0.64
C LEU A 88 -0.54 -12.72 0.05
N LEU A 89 0.47 -13.17 -0.70
CA LEU A 89 1.62 -13.85 -0.12
C LEU A 89 2.35 -12.93 0.87
N PHE A 90 2.55 -11.65 0.53
CA PHE A 90 3.13 -10.68 1.45
C PHE A 90 2.31 -10.55 2.73
N VAL A 91 0.98 -10.41 2.61
CA VAL A 91 0.07 -10.32 3.77
C VAL A 91 0.16 -11.57 4.64
N VAL A 92 0.12 -12.77 4.04
CA VAL A 92 0.23 -14.05 4.77
C VAL A 92 1.57 -14.15 5.49
N VAL A 93 2.68 -13.80 4.83
CA VAL A 93 4.02 -13.81 5.44
C VAL A 93 4.10 -12.81 6.60
N ALA A 94 3.60 -11.59 6.41
CA ALA A 94 3.61 -10.55 7.45
C ALA A 94 2.75 -10.94 8.67
N LEU A 95 1.54 -11.48 8.43
CA LEU A 95 0.66 -11.97 9.49
C LEU A 95 1.25 -13.18 10.22
N GLY A 96 1.79 -14.15 9.49
CA GLY A 96 2.44 -15.33 10.05
C GLY A 96 3.64 -14.97 10.93
N ALA A 97 4.46 -14.02 10.50
CA ALA A 97 5.58 -13.52 11.27
C ALA A 97 5.13 -12.76 12.53
N GLY A 98 4.10 -11.92 12.44
CA GLY A 98 3.50 -11.23 13.58
C GLY A 98 2.89 -12.18 14.61
N LEU A 99 2.21 -13.25 14.14
CA LEU A 99 1.68 -14.32 14.98
C LEU A 99 2.79 -15.08 15.73
N ALA A 100 3.82 -15.50 15.02
CA ALA A 100 4.97 -16.19 15.61
C ALA A 100 5.64 -15.34 16.71
N ALA A 101 5.83 -14.05 16.44
CA ALA A 101 6.40 -13.13 17.43
C ALA A 101 5.48 -12.92 18.65
N GLY A 102 4.18 -12.77 18.43
CA GLY A 102 3.20 -12.64 19.52
C GLY A 102 3.20 -13.86 20.45
N LEU A 103 3.36 -15.06 19.89
CA LEU A 103 3.46 -16.32 20.65
C LEU A 103 4.76 -16.43 21.47
N VAL A 104 5.86 -15.84 21.00
CA VAL A 104 7.14 -15.83 21.72
C VAL A 104 7.16 -14.80 22.85
N VAL A 105 6.50 -13.64 22.67
CA VAL A 105 6.55 -12.51 23.61
C VAL A 105 5.54 -12.65 24.75
N ALA A 106 4.52 -13.50 24.63
CA ALA A 106 3.50 -13.68 25.67
C ALA A 106 3.47 -15.11 26.25
N PRO A 107 4.42 -15.51 27.13
CA PRO A 107 4.36 -16.80 27.80
C PRO A 107 3.38 -16.84 29.00
N GLY A 108 2.62 -15.77 29.27
CA GLY A 108 1.69 -15.67 30.42
C GLY A 108 0.26 -15.33 29.98
N GLY A 109 -0.68 -16.22 30.29
CA GLY A 109 -2.08 -16.16 29.84
C GLY A 109 -2.86 -14.90 30.21
N ALA A 110 -3.90 -14.63 29.41
CA ALA A 110 -5.06 -13.75 29.58
C ALA A 110 -4.87 -12.26 29.96
N GLN A 111 -3.80 -11.84 30.64
CA GLN A 111 -3.61 -10.44 31.08
C GLN A 111 -2.78 -9.57 30.12
N ALA A 112 -2.14 -10.17 29.10
CA ALA A 112 -1.38 -9.45 28.07
C ALA A 112 -2.23 -8.97 26.86
N MET A 113 -3.55 -9.18 26.88
CA MET A 113 -4.45 -8.95 25.74
C MET A 113 -4.47 -7.52 25.16
N PRO A 114 -4.32 -6.41 25.92
CA PRO A 114 -4.36 -5.08 25.31
C PRO A 114 -3.04 -4.67 24.65
N MET A 115 -1.89 -5.26 25.02
CA MET A 115 -0.60 -4.96 24.39
C MET A 115 -0.28 -5.89 23.22
N LEU A 116 -0.84 -7.11 23.22
CA LEU A 116 -0.62 -8.13 22.18
C LEU A 116 -0.81 -7.61 20.74
N PRO A 117 -1.87 -6.86 20.40
CA PRO A 117 -2.07 -6.35 19.04
C PRO A 117 -0.99 -5.34 18.66
N ALA A 118 -0.55 -4.50 19.59
CA ALA A 118 0.47 -3.48 19.34
C ALA A 118 1.87 -4.08 19.19
N THR A 119 2.23 -5.09 19.99
CA THR A 119 3.48 -5.85 19.83
C THR A 119 3.44 -6.71 18.57
N MET A 120 2.34 -7.37 18.26
CA MET A 120 2.18 -8.11 17.00
C MET A 120 2.30 -7.20 15.79
N LEU A 121 1.69 -6.00 15.82
CA LEU A 121 1.78 -5.02 14.75
C LEU A 121 3.21 -4.47 14.63
N GLY A 122 3.83 -4.10 15.75
CA GLY A 122 5.20 -3.59 15.78
C GLY A 122 6.23 -4.61 15.27
N VAL A 123 6.09 -5.87 15.67
CA VAL A 123 6.96 -6.95 15.20
C VAL A 123 6.64 -7.36 13.76
N ALA A 124 5.36 -7.37 13.35
CA ALA A 124 5.00 -7.58 11.95
C ALA A 124 5.59 -6.49 11.05
N VAL A 125 5.62 -5.23 11.49
CA VAL A 125 6.26 -4.12 10.76
C VAL A 125 7.78 -4.29 10.69
N LEU A 126 8.43 -4.65 11.82
CA LEU A 126 9.88 -4.90 11.89
C LEU A 126 10.31 -6.13 11.09
N LEU A 127 9.53 -7.21 11.08
CA LEU A 127 9.84 -8.44 10.34
C LEU A 127 9.41 -8.37 8.87
N ALA A 128 8.36 -7.61 8.55
CA ALA A 128 8.04 -7.29 7.16
C ALA A 128 9.11 -6.41 6.51
N TRP A 129 10.00 -5.78 7.31
CA TRP A 129 11.07 -4.91 6.83
C TRP A 129 12.02 -5.55 5.80
N PRO A 130 12.68 -6.68 6.09
CA PRO A 130 13.47 -7.41 5.09
C PRO A 130 12.60 -8.01 3.97
N GLY A 131 11.35 -8.40 4.27
CA GLY A 131 10.39 -8.88 3.27
C GLY A 131 10.03 -7.81 2.25
N LEU A 132 9.87 -6.55 2.68
CA LEU A 132 9.48 -5.40 1.86
C LEU A 132 10.45 -5.12 0.72
N ALA A 133 11.74 -5.48 0.84
CA ALA A 133 12.68 -5.32 -0.28
C ALA A 133 12.44 -6.36 -1.40
N ILE A 134 12.18 -7.63 -1.02
CA ILE A 134 11.91 -8.71 -1.98
C ILE A 134 10.50 -8.56 -2.56
N PHE A 135 9.49 -8.40 -1.72
CA PHE A 135 8.13 -8.13 -2.17
C PHE A 135 8.03 -6.79 -2.88
N GLY A 136 8.83 -5.80 -2.48
CA GLY A 136 8.92 -4.49 -3.11
C GLY A 136 9.56 -4.48 -4.49
N THR A 137 10.25 -5.55 -4.89
CA THR A 137 10.71 -5.75 -6.27
C THR A 137 9.78 -6.68 -7.05
N LEU A 138 9.16 -7.66 -6.39
CA LEU A 138 8.17 -8.56 -6.98
C LEU A 138 6.84 -7.88 -7.32
N LEU A 139 6.36 -6.94 -6.50
CA LEU A 139 5.11 -6.21 -6.72
C LEU A 139 5.18 -5.31 -7.98
N PRO A 140 6.19 -4.44 -8.16
CA PRO A 140 6.38 -3.74 -9.42
C PRO A 140 6.63 -4.66 -10.61
N ALA A 141 7.36 -5.78 -10.43
CA ALA A 141 7.58 -6.75 -11.51
C ALA A 141 6.28 -7.41 -11.97
N ALA A 142 5.42 -7.81 -11.02
CA ALA A 142 4.10 -8.36 -11.31
C ALA A 142 3.20 -7.31 -11.99
N ALA A 143 3.22 -6.07 -11.50
CA ALA A 143 2.51 -4.94 -12.13
C ALA A 143 3.03 -4.62 -13.54
N ALA A 144 4.32 -4.88 -13.80
CA ALA A 144 4.94 -4.77 -15.11
C ALA A 144 4.67 -5.96 -16.04
N GLY A 145 4.01 -7.02 -15.56
CA GLY A 145 3.73 -8.21 -16.35
C GLY A 145 4.93 -9.14 -16.55
N GLN A 146 6.03 -8.91 -15.84
CA GLN A 146 7.21 -9.75 -15.91
C GLN A 146 6.95 -11.12 -15.26
N PRO A 147 7.64 -12.20 -15.70
CA PRO A 147 7.57 -13.48 -15.01
C PRO A 147 8.10 -13.34 -13.58
N LEU A 148 7.46 -14.05 -12.63
CA LEU A 148 7.90 -14.07 -11.24
C LEU A 148 9.26 -14.77 -11.15
N ALA A 149 10.32 -14.00 -10.97
CA ALA A 149 11.69 -14.51 -10.86
C ALA A 149 12.28 -14.14 -9.48
N PRO A 150 11.97 -14.91 -8.43
CA PRO A 150 12.32 -14.58 -7.05
C PRO A 150 13.84 -14.47 -6.81
N ARG A 151 14.66 -15.23 -7.54
CA ARG A 151 16.14 -15.13 -7.45
C ARG A 151 16.66 -13.77 -7.94
N ARG A 152 16.13 -13.29 -9.07
CA ARG A 152 16.46 -11.97 -9.60
C ARG A 152 15.89 -10.88 -8.69
N ALA A 153 14.70 -11.10 -8.11
CA ALA A 153 14.09 -10.15 -7.18
C ALA A 153 14.92 -10.03 -5.90
N LEU A 154 15.47 -11.13 -5.40
CA LEU A 154 16.40 -11.12 -4.28
C LEU A 154 17.70 -10.35 -4.60
N ALA A 155 18.25 -10.53 -5.80
CA ALA A 155 19.44 -9.78 -6.24
C ALA A 155 19.15 -8.27 -6.33
N ALA A 156 18.04 -7.89 -6.95
CA ALA A 156 17.57 -6.51 -7.03
C ALA A 156 17.25 -5.92 -5.64
N ALA A 157 16.66 -6.73 -4.76
CA ALA A 157 16.36 -6.37 -3.39
C ALA A 157 17.65 -6.09 -2.61
N ARG A 158 18.71 -6.89 -2.76
CA ARG A 158 20.00 -6.62 -2.10
C ARG A 158 20.59 -5.25 -2.48
N LEU A 159 20.44 -4.86 -3.74
CA LEU A 159 20.95 -3.57 -4.24
C LEU A 159 20.15 -2.38 -3.73
N THR A 160 18.86 -2.57 -3.44
CA THR A 160 17.94 -1.49 -3.08
C THR A 160 17.46 -1.55 -1.64
N ALA A 161 17.80 -2.61 -0.91
CA ALA A 161 17.34 -2.90 0.44
C ALA A 161 17.76 -1.81 1.41
N ALA A 162 19.02 -1.37 1.39
CA ALA A 162 19.47 -0.30 2.27
C ALA A 162 18.72 1.02 1.99
N THR A 163 18.53 1.37 0.72
CA THR A 163 17.79 2.59 0.35
C THR A 163 16.32 2.51 0.74
N LEU A 164 15.66 1.39 0.47
CA LEU A 164 14.27 1.14 0.86
C LEU A 164 14.14 1.09 2.39
N ALA A 165 15.11 0.51 3.08
CA ALA A 165 15.18 0.42 4.54
C ALA A 165 15.25 1.79 5.23
N TRP A 166 15.72 2.83 4.54
CA TRP A 166 15.74 4.19 5.06
C TRP A 166 14.60 5.06 4.53
N GLN A 167 14.16 4.85 3.29
CA GLN A 167 13.15 5.70 2.64
C GLN A 167 11.72 5.29 2.94
N LEU A 168 11.41 4.00 3.04
CA LEU A 168 10.07 3.54 3.39
C LEU A 168 9.59 4.01 4.77
N PRO A 169 10.35 3.88 5.87
CA PRO A 169 9.84 4.22 7.20
C PRO A 169 9.84 5.74 7.36
N LEU A 170 10.83 6.44 6.82
CA LEU A 170 10.85 7.89 6.81
C LEU A 170 9.66 8.43 6.02
N LEU A 171 9.48 8.06 4.75
CA LEU A 171 8.47 8.72 3.91
C LEU A 171 7.07 8.15 4.13
N THR A 172 6.92 6.83 4.25
CA THR A 172 5.62 6.20 4.51
C THR A 172 5.22 6.39 5.95
N GLY A 173 6.16 6.24 6.90
CA GLY A 173 5.89 6.44 8.31
C GLY A 173 5.62 7.91 8.65
N VAL A 174 6.35 8.88 8.09
CA VAL A 174 6.00 10.30 8.25
C VAL A 174 4.65 10.59 7.60
N SER A 175 4.36 10.05 6.41
CA SER A 175 3.03 10.23 5.80
C SER A 175 1.92 9.67 6.70
N PHE A 176 2.12 8.50 7.30
CA PHE A 176 1.16 7.89 8.22
C PHE A 176 1.03 8.68 9.52
N ALA A 177 2.15 9.14 10.10
CA ALA A 177 2.16 9.96 11.30
C ALA A 177 1.47 11.31 11.07
N LEU A 178 1.69 11.95 9.92
CA LEU A 178 0.99 13.18 9.54
C LEU A 178 -0.51 12.96 9.38
N LEU A 179 -0.93 11.83 8.80
CA LEU A 179 -2.35 11.48 8.71
C LEU A 179 -2.99 11.24 10.08
N LEU A 180 -2.29 10.52 10.97
CA LEU A 180 -2.76 10.32 12.34
C LEU A 180 -2.85 11.63 13.11
N LEU A 181 -1.85 12.50 12.95
CA LEU A 181 -1.82 13.81 13.60
C LEU A 181 -2.93 14.72 13.06
N LEU A 182 -3.17 14.69 11.74
CA LEU A 182 -4.29 15.38 11.11
C LEU A 182 -5.63 14.85 11.61
N ALA A 183 -5.77 13.53 11.75
CA ALA A 183 -6.98 12.91 12.29
C ALA A 183 -7.24 13.32 13.74
N GLN A 184 -6.19 13.33 14.59
CA GLN A 184 -6.28 13.77 15.98
C GLN A 184 -6.61 15.26 16.09
N TRP A 185 -6.04 16.11 15.23
CA TRP A 185 -6.34 17.55 15.19
C TRP A 185 -7.73 17.86 14.66
N ALA A 186 -8.20 17.08 13.68
CA ALA A 186 -9.54 17.25 13.11
C ALA A 186 -10.64 16.71 14.04
N ALA A 187 -10.35 15.69 14.86
CA ALA A 187 -11.30 15.09 15.78
C ALA A 187 -12.06 16.12 16.66
N PRO A 188 -11.41 17.04 17.39
CA PRO A 188 -12.10 18.05 18.21
C PRO A 188 -12.85 19.11 17.38
N LEU A 189 -12.52 19.29 16.10
CA LEU A 189 -13.27 20.16 15.18
C LEU A 189 -14.50 19.47 14.60
N ILE A 190 -14.59 18.14 14.68
CA ILE A 190 -15.66 17.34 14.08
C ILE A 190 -16.65 16.84 15.15
N LEU A 191 -16.15 16.46 16.32
CA LEU A 191 -16.91 15.97 17.47
C LEU A 191 -18.01 16.93 17.98
N PRO A 192 -17.80 18.25 18.15
CA PRO A 192 -18.80 19.15 18.74
C PRO A 192 -19.96 19.49 17.80
N PHE A 193 -19.84 19.23 16.49
CA PHE A 193 -20.90 19.55 15.53
C PHE A 193 -21.96 18.47 15.40
N GLY A 194 -21.90 17.40 16.21
CA GLY A 194 -22.89 16.32 16.18
C GLY A 194 -23.14 15.83 14.76
N MET A 195 -22.07 15.61 13.99
CA MET A 195 -22.15 15.40 12.54
C MET A 195 -23.13 14.28 12.20
N SER A 196 -24.31 14.67 11.73
CA SER A 196 -25.34 13.76 11.26
C SER A 196 -24.96 13.21 9.89
N GLY A 197 -25.19 11.91 9.70
CA GLY A 197 -25.17 11.16 8.43
C GLY A 197 -24.15 11.64 7.36
N PRO A 198 -24.56 12.53 6.44
CA PRO A 198 -23.77 12.92 5.28
C PRO A 198 -22.44 13.62 5.60
N ALA A 199 -22.35 14.40 6.68
CA ALA A 199 -21.12 15.12 7.01
C ALA A 199 -20.04 14.17 7.55
N THR A 200 -20.43 13.19 8.36
CA THR A 200 -19.54 12.11 8.83
C THR A 200 -19.03 11.27 7.67
N LEU A 201 -19.91 10.95 6.71
CA LEU A 201 -19.53 10.22 5.51
C LEU A 201 -18.50 11.01 4.66
N LEU A 202 -18.69 12.32 4.47
CA LEU A 202 -17.74 13.17 3.74
C LEU A 202 -16.35 13.17 4.40
N VAL A 203 -16.30 13.22 5.73
CA VAL A 203 -15.06 13.13 6.50
C VAL A 203 -14.42 11.76 6.34
N GLU A 204 -15.18 10.67 6.45
CA GLU A 204 -14.70 9.31 6.20
C GLU A 204 -14.12 9.17 4.78
N MET A 205 -14.77 9.75 3.77
CA MET A 205 -14.27 9.79 2.39
C MET A 205 -12.95 10.56 2.29
N LEU A 206 -12.85 11.72 2.92
CA LEU A 206 -11.63 12.54 2.90
C LEU A 206 -10.47 11.81 3.58
N PHE A 207 -10.68 11.24 4.77
CA PHE A 207 -9.66 10.46 5.47
C PHE A 207 -9.29 9.18 4.72
N THR A 208 -10.24 8.54 4.03
CA THR A 208 -9.96 7.39 3.17
C THR A 208 -9.08 7.80 1.99
N ALA A 209 -9.40 8.92 1.31
CA ALA A 209 -8.61 9.44 0.20
C ALA A 209 -7.17 9.78 0.63
N LEU A 210 -7.04 10.48 1.76
CA LEU A 210 -5.75 10.83 2.36
C LEU A 210 -4.98 9.58 2.83
N GLY A 211 -5.69 8.57 3.33
CA GLY A 211 -5.16 7.27 3.73
C GLY A 211 -4.46 6.49 2.61
N PHE A 212 -4.67 6.86 1.34
CA PHE A 212 -3.96 6.26 0.21
C PHE A 212 -2.61 6.92 -0.10
N LEU A 213 -2.31 8.10 0.46
CA LEU A 213 -1.03 8.79 0.22
C LEU A 213 0.19 7.94 0.62
N PRO A 214 0.22 7.29 1.80
CA PRO A 214 1.33 6.42 2.17
C PRO A 214 1.50 5.26 1.19
N SER A 215 0.40 4.67 0.72
CA SER A 215 0.41 3.57 -0.26
C SER A 215 0.90 4.02 -1.63
N LEU A 216 0.56 5.25 -2.05
CA LEU A 216 1.06 5.86 -3.28
C LEU A 216 2.56 6.13 -3.19
N VAL A 217 3.02 6.74 -2.10
CA VAL A 217 4.45 7.00 -1.85
C VAL A 217 5.24 5.70 -1.85
N THR A 218 4.72 4.67 -1.17
CA THR A 218 5.28 3.32 -1.15
C THR A 218 5.39 2.76 -2.57
N ALA A 219 4.31 2.77 -3.35
CA ALA A 219 4.31 2.25 -4.71
C ALA A 219 5.33 2.95 -5.62
N VAL A 220 5.50 4.27 -5.48
CA VAL A 220 6.50 5.04 -6.25
C VAL A 220 7.92 4.66 -5.83
N LEU A 221 8.21 4.58 -4.53
CA LEU A 221 9.52 4.19 -4.02
C LEU A 221 9.92 2.78 -4.48
N LEU A 222 8.99 1.83 -4.37
CA LEU A 222 9.18 0.46 -4.82
C LEU A 222 9.39 0.38 -6.34
N SER A 223 8.61 1.13 -7.12
CA SER A 223 8.76 1.18 -8.57
C SER A 223 10.11 1.78 -9.01
N ARG A 224 10.63 2.78 -8.29
CA ARG A 224 11.97 3.33 -8.53
C ARG A 224 13.08 2.35 -8.15
N ALA A 225 12.93 1.65 -7.03
CA ALA A 225 13.87 0.61 -6.63
C ALA A 225 13.91 -0.52 -7.66
N TYR A 226 12.74 -0.99 -8.10
CA TYR A 226 12.62 -1.97 -9.17
C TYR A 226 13.32 -1.50 -10.46
N ALA A 227 13.08 -0.27 -10.92
CA ALA A 227 13.73 0.25 -12.13
C ALA A 227 15.27 0.31 -12.03
N ARG A 228 15.83 0.41 -10.82
CA ARG A 228 17.29 0.39 -10.58
C ARG A 228 17.85 -1.02 -10.52
N GLY A 229 17.16 -1.93 -9.83
CA GLY A 229 17.62 -3.31 -9.63
C GLY A 229 17.23 -4.26 -10.75
N TRP A 230 16.35 -3.83 -11.65
CA TRP A 230 15.81 -4.62 -12.76
C TRP A 230 15.69 -3.76 -14.01
N PRO A 231 16.82 -3.42 -14.66
CA PRO A 231 16.79 -2.67 -15.91
C PRO A 231 15.92 -3.41 -16.95
N ARG A 232 15.09 -2.65 -17.64
CA ARG A 232 14.29 -3.12 -18.78
C ARG A 232 15.20 -3.03 -19.99
N ASP A 233 15.87 -4.13 -20.31
CA ASP A 233 16.53 -4.31 -21.60
C ASP A 233 15.47 -4.52 -22.70
#